data_AF-A0A7X9B743-F1
#
_entry.id   AF-A0A7X9B743-F1
#
_cell.length_a   1.000
_cell.length_b   1.000
_cell.length_c   1.000
_cell.angle_alpha   90.00
_cell.angle_beta   90.00
_cell.angle_gamma   90.00
#
_symmetry.space_group_name_H-M   'P 1'
#
loop_
_entity.id
_entity.type
_entity.pdbx_description
1 polymer ?
#
loop_
_entity_poly.entity_id
_entity_poly.type
_entity_poly.pdbx_seq_one_letter_code
_entity_poly.pdbx_strand_id
1 'polypeptide(L)'
;EENPQEAIKNNVFGTLNVAECADKYGARRFVMISTDKAVNPTNIMGATKRICEMIIQGMDKKSKTEYVAVRFGNVLGSNGSVIPLFKKQIAEGGPVTVTHPDINRFFMTIPEAVQLVLQAGSMAKGGEIFVLDMGQPVKIADLAMDLIRLSGLEPDIDIEIKYTGLRPGEKLYEELLMAEEGLTATKHEKIFVGKPLYIDMEELKNELQKLRFIATGSKEGIIDYVKKMVPTYKSAIETAATREQYLGN
;
A
#
# COMPACT_ATOMS: atom_id res chain seq x y z
N GLU A 1 12.21 -1.75 4.68
CA GLU A 1 13.61 -1.30 4.55
C GLU A 1 14.64 -2.23 5.19
N GLU A 2 14.47 -2.69 6.44
CA GLU A 2 15.50 -3.49 7.11
C GLU A 2 15.59 -4.94 6.62
N ASN A 3 14.46 -5.55 6.29
CA ASN A 3 14.37 -6.94 5.84
C ASN A 3 13.79 -7.06 4.42
N PRO A 4 14.45 -6.52 3.38
CA PRO A 4 13.93 -6.55 2.02
C PRO A 4 13.84 -7.98 1.45
N GLN A 5 14.72 -8.89 1.89
CA GLN A 5 14.68 -10.32 1.53
C GLN A 5 13.35 -10.95 1.90
N GLU A 6 12.91 -10.77 3.15
CA GLU A 6 11.64 -11.32 3.64
C GLU A 6 10.44 -10.66 2.98
N ALA A 7 10.51 -9.35 2.70
CA ALA A 7 9.46 -8.66 1.94
C ALA A 7 9.28 -9.27 0.53
N ILE A 8 10.38 -9.56 -0.17
CA ILE A 8 10.33 -10.20 -1.50
C ILE A 8 9.82 -11.63 -1.40
N LYS A 9 10.38 -12.43 -0.50
CA LYS A 9 10.01 -13.83 -0.30
C LYS A 9 8.52 -13.95 0.02
N ASN A 10 8.03 -13.18 0.99
CA ASN A 10 6.67 -13.27 1.45
C ASN A 10 5.68 -12.63 0.47
N ASN A 11 5.94 -11.40 0.01
CA ASN A 11 4.96 -10.69 -0.82
C ASN A 11 5.02 -11.18 -2.26
N VAL A 12 6.19 -11.10 -2.89
CA VAL A 12 6.34 -11.35 -4.33
C VAL A 12 6.19 -12.83 -4.63
N PHE A 13 7.04 -13.67 -4.04
CA PHE A 13 7.01 -15.11 -4.33
C PHE A 13 5.84 -15.82 -3.64
N GLY A 14 5.37 -15.34 -2.48
CA GLY A 14 4.11 -15.80 -1.90
C GLY A 14 2.93 -15.55 -2.85
N THR A 15 2.81 -14.35 -3.41
CA THR A 15 1.76 -14.04 -4.39
C THR A 15 1.89 -14.91 -5.64
N LEU A 16 3.09 -15.04 -6.20
CA LEU A 16 3.31 -15.87 -7.39
C LEU A 16 2.86 -17.32 -7.16
N ASN A 17 3.25 -17.93 -6.04
CA ASN A 17 2.91 -19.31 -5.73
C ASN A 17 1.39 -19.54 -5.65
N VAL A 18 0.66 -18.63 -4.97
CA VAL A 18 -0.80 -18.76 -4.84
C VAL A 18 -1.49 -18.45 -6.16
N ALA A 19 -1.00 -17.46 -6.91
CA ALA A 19 -1.53 -17.14 -8.24
C ALA A 19 -1.35 -18.32 -9.22
N GLU A 20 -0.17 -18.95 -9.28
CA GLU A 20 0.08 -20.13 -10.10
C GLU A 20 -0.78 -21.34 -9.67
N CYS A 21 -1.01 -21.51 -8.36
CA CYS A 21 -1.95 -22.52 -7.88
C CYS A 21 -3.38 -22.24 -8.34
N ALA A 22 -3.83 -20.99 -8.29
CA ALA A 22 -5.17 -20.60 -8.72
C ALA A 22 -5.41 -20.96 -10.20
N ASP A 23 -4.43 -20.68 -11.06
CA ASP A 23 -4.45 -21.10 -12.47
C ASP A 23 -4.48 -22.62 -12.61
N LYS A 24 -3.52 -23.32 -11.98
CA LYS A 24 -3.36 -24.78 -12.06
C LYS A 24 -4.63 -25.54 -11.68
N TYR A 25 -5.34 -25.07 -10.66
CA TYR A 25 -6.56 -25.72 -10.16
C TYR A 25 -7.86 -25.10 -10.69
N GLY A 26 -7.78 -24.14 -11.62
CA GLY A 26 -8.95 -23.58 -12.30
C GLY A 26 -9.86 -22.76 -11.38
N ALA A 27 -9.28 -21.97 -10.47
CA ALA A 27 -10.06 -21.00 -9.69
C ALA A 27 -10.79 -20.05 -10.65
N ARG A 28 -12.04 -19.72 -10.36
CA ARG A 28 -12.79 -18.80 -11.24
C ARG A 28 -12.21 -17.39 -11.19
N ARG A 29 -11.82 -16.94 -9.99
CA ARG A 29 -11.40 -15.56 -9.75
C ARG A 29 -10.40 -15.47 -8.61
N PHE A 30 -9.39 -14.63 -8.79
CA PHE A 30 -8.38 -14.30 -7.81
C PHE A 30 -8.42 -12.79 -7.52
N VAL A 31 -8.66 -12.41 -6.27
CA VAL A 31 -8.70 -11.01 -5.84
C VAL A 31 -7.51 -10.75 -4.93
N MET A 32 -6.55 -9.97 -5.40
CA MET A 32 -5.40 -9.53 -4.62
C MET A 32 -5.70 -8.23 -3.88
N ILE A 33 -5.50 -8.22 -2.56
CA ILE A 33 -5.46 -6.95 -1.82
C ILE A 33 -4.16 -6.24 -2.11
N SER A 34 -4.23 -4.99 -2.58
CA SER A 34 -3.10 -4.09 -2.76
C SER A 34 -3.20 -2.89 -1.82
N THR A 35 -2.38 -1.86 -2.03
CA THR A 35 -2.25 -0.71 -1.13
C THR A 35 -1.95 0.55 -1.94
N ASP A 36 -2.39 1.70 -1.42
CA ASP A 36 -1.95 3.03 -1.86
C ASP A 36 -0.42 3.16 -2.02
N LYS A 37 0.36 2.48 -1.17
CA LYS A 37 1.84 2.50 -1.22
C LYS A 37 2.43 1.83 -2.45
N ALA A 38 1.65 1.09 -3.23
CA ALA A 38 2.08 0.53 -4.51
C ALA A 38 2.12 1.59 -5.63
N VAL A 39 1.44 2.73 -5.43
CA VAL A 39 1.48 3.89 -6.32
C VAL A 39 2.71 4.72 -6.00
N ASN A 40 3.61 4.90 -6.99
CA ASN A 40 4.88 5.63 -6.85
C ASN A 40 5.59 5.29 -5.52
N PRO A 41 5.97 4.01 -5.33
CA PRO A 41 6.39 3.51 -4.04
C PRO A 41 7.62 4.27 -3.55
N THR A 42 7.72 4.48 -2.23
CA THR A 42 8.90 5.06 -1.57
C THR A 42 9.61 4.14 -0.58
N ASN A 43 9.11 2.91 -0.48
CA ASN A 43 9.61 1.87 0.39
C ASN A 43 9.48 0.52 -0.29
N ILE A 44 10.24 -0.46 0.20
CA ILE A 44 10.30 -1.80 -0.37
C ILE A 44 8.97 -2.55 -0.26
N MET A 45 8.16 -2.25 0.76
CA MET A 45 6.83 -2.85 0.92
C MET A 45 5.92 -2.44 -0.25
N GLY A 46 5.81 -1.14 -0.52
CA GLY A 46 5.07 -0.62 -1.67
C GLY A 46 5.58 -1.15 -3.00
N ALA A 47 6.91 -1.18 -3.18
CA ALA A 47 7.51 -1.70 -4.41
C ALA A 47 7.23 -3.19 -4.62
N THR A 48 7.32 -4.02 -3.58
CA THR A 48 6.96 -5.44 -3.68
C THR A 48 5.47 -5.64 -3.99
N LYS A 49 4.57 -4.82 -3.44
CA LYS A 49 3.14 -4.86 -3.81
C LYS A 49 2.91 -4.45 -5.26
N ARG A 50 3.67 -3.47 -5.78
CA ARG A 50 3.65 -3.12 -7.21
C ARG A 50 4.13 -4.29 -8.10
N ILE A 51 5.16 -5.03 -7.70
CA ILE A 51 5.57 -6.25 -8.41
C ILE A 51 4.45 -7.31 -8.36
N CYS A 52 3.75 -7.45 -7.23
CA CYS A 52 2.60 -8.35 -7.14
C CYS A 52 1.48 -7.93 -8.12
N GLU A 53 1.27 -6.62 -8.31
CA GLU A 53 0.34 -6.09 -9.32
C GLU A 53 0.76 -6.42 -10.76
N MET A 54 2.06 -6.49 -11.03
CA MET A 54 2.55 -6.93 -12.33
C MET A 54 2.33 -8.44 -12.53
N ILE A 55 2.51 -9.24 -11.46
CA ILE A 55 2.31 -10.69 -11.49
C ILE A 55 0.87 -11.04 -11.85
N ILE A 56 -0.12 -10.53 -11.11
CA ILE A 56 -1.50 -10.92 -11.37
C ILE A 56 -2.01 -10.39 -12.72
N GLN A 57 -1.58 -9.20 -13.16
CA GLN A 57 -1.90 -8.69 -14.51
C GLN A 57 -1.25 -9.53 -15.62
N GLY A 58 -0.03 -10.02 -15.41
CA GLY A 58 0.63 -10.93 -16.35
C GLY A 58 -0.05 -12.30 -16.41
N MET A 59 -0.49 -12.83 -15.25
CA MET A 59 -1.21 -14.10 -15.13
C MET A 59 -2.59 -14.04 -15.81
N ASP A 60 -3.32 -12.94 -15.64
CA ASP A 60 -4.65 -12.73 -16.24
C ASP A 60 -4.66 -12.95 -17.76
N LYS A 61 -3.61 -12.49 -18.44
CA LYS A 61 -3.49 -12.63 -19.90
C LYS A 61 -3.30 -14.06 -20.39
N LYS A 62 -2.88 -14.98 -19.52
CA LYS A 62 -2.51 -16.36 -19.89
C LYS A 62 -3.40 -17.42 -19.25
N SER A 63 -4.08 -17.08 -18.17
CA SER A 63 -4.93 -17.99 -17.41
C SER A 63 -6.39 -17.88 -17.84
N LYS A 64 -7.17 -18.91 -17.48
CA LYS A 64 -8.64 -18.82 -17.46
C LYS A 64 -9.18 -18.24 -16.15
N THR A 65 -8.34 -18.16 -15.11
CA THR A 65 -8.65 -17.49 -13.85
C THR A 65 -8.64 -15.99 -14.10
N GLU A 66 -9.70 -15.30 -13.69
CA GLU A 66 -9.73 -13.84 -13.72
C GLU A 66 -8.92 -13.29 -12.54
N TYR A 67 -7.86 -12.53 -12.80
CA TYR A 67 -7.05 -11.92 -11.75
C TYR A 67 -7.31 -10.44 -11.66
N VAL A 68 -7.58 -9.96 -10.45
CA VAL A 68 -7.74 -8.53 -10.18
C VAL A 68 -7.02 -8.13 -8.91
N ALA A 69 -6.70 -6.84 -8.80
CA ALA A 69 -6.17 -6.24 -7.59
C ALA A 69 -7.08 -5.13 -7.09
N VAL A 70 -7.12 -4.88 -5.78
CA VAL A 70 -7.87 -3.76 -5.20
C VAL A 70 -6.94 -2.94 -4.31
N ARG A 71 -6.71 -1.67 -4.66
CA ARG A 71 -5.93 -0.70 -3.88
C ARG A 71 -6.84 0.10 -2.97
N PHE A 72 -6.44 0.20 -1.70
CA PHE A 72 -7.02 1.13 -0.74
C PHE A 72 -5.96 1.53 0.30
N GLY A 73 -6.27 2.58 1.05
CA GLY A 73 -5.41 3.14 2.08
C GLY A 73 -5.51 2.42 3.42
N ASN A 74 -5.33 3.16 4.51
CA ASN A 74 -5.35 2.59 5.85
C ASN A 74 -6.75 2.14 6.25
N VAL A 75 -6.80 1.09 7.09
CA VAL A 75 -8.05 0.59 7.67
C VAL A 75 -8.05 0.86 9.17
N LEU A 76 -9.13 1.49 9.65
CA LEU A 76 -9.30 1.86 11.05
C LEU A 76 -9.24 0.63 11.96
N GLY A 77 -8.41 0.71 13.01
CA GLY A 77 -8.31 -0.33 14.03
C GLY A 77 -7.65 -1.63 13.56
N SER A 78 -6.99 -1.65 12.40
CA SER A 78 -6.23 -2.82 11.95
C SER A 78 -5.07 -3.16 12.90
N ASN A 79 -4.69 -4.44 12.97
CA ASN A 79 -3.62 -4.92 13.86
C ASN A 79 -2.29 -4.20 13.58
N GLY A 80 -1.63 -3.73 14.64
CA GLY A 80 -0.36 -2.99 14.53
C GLY A 80 -0.50 -1.60 13.92
N SER A 81 -1.71 -1.08 13.72
CA SER A 81 -1.92 0.30 13.26
C SER A 81 -1.79 1.33 14.39
N VAL A 82 -1.86 2.61 14.00
CA VAL A 82 -1.67 3.74 14.90
C VAL A 82 -2.73 3.83 16.01
N ILE A 83 -3.97 3.43 15.74
CA ILE A 83 -5.07 3.54 16.72
C ILE A 83 -4.86 2.59 17.93
N PRO A 84 -4.59 1.27 17.73
CA PRO A 84 -4.21 0.39 18.85
C PRO A 84 -2.99 0.90 19.62
N LEU A 85 -1.99 1.46 18.94
CA LEU A 85 -0.82 2.04 19.60
C LEU A 85 -1.21 3.22 20.50
N PHE A 86 -2.00 4.17 20.00
CA PHE A 86 -2.44 5.32 20.78
C PHE A 86 -3.30 4.91 21.96
N LYS A 87 -4.24 3.97 21.77
CA LYS A 87 -5.03 3.42 22.88
C LYS A 87 -4.16 2.78 23.96
N LYS A 88 -3.12 2.04 23.57
CA LYS A 88 -2.16 1.46 24.50
C LYS A 88 -1.39 2.54 25.25
N GLN A 89 -0.84 3.53 24.54
CA GLN A 89 -0.11 4.65 25.13
C GLN A 89 -0.98 5.44 26.11
N ILE A 90 -2.24 5.70 25.77
CA ILE A 90 -3.21 6.37 26.64
C ILE A 90 -3.47 5.54 27.90
N ALA A 91 -3.71 4.23 27.76
CA ALA A 91 -3.93 3.35 28.89
C ALA A 91 -2.70 3.23 29.82
N GLU A 92 -1.50 3.44 29.28
CA GLU A 92 -0.22 3.45 30.02
C GLU A 92 0.11 4.82 30.64
N GLY A 93 -0.70 5.86 30.41
CA GLY A 93 -0.50 7.21 30.95
C GLY A 93 0.28 8.17 30.04
N GLY A 94 0.55 7.79 28.79
CA GLY A 94 1.24 8.61 27.80
C GLY A 94 2.78 8.58 27.90
N PRO A 95 3.48 9.38 27.07
CA PRO A 95 2.92 10.26 26.03
C PRO A 95 2.42 9.49 24.80
N VAL A 96 1.49 10.10 24.06
CA VAL A 96 1.10 9.59 22.74
C VAL A 96 2.12 10.06 21.71
N THR A 97 2.67 9.14 20.91
CA THR A 97 3.76 9.47 19.97
C THR A 97 3.25 9.63 18.54
N VAL A 98 3.30 10.85 18.00
CA VAL A 98 2.96 11.16 16.61
C VAL A 98 4.25 11.38 15.82
N THR A 99 4.36 10.87 14.60
CA THR A 99 5.62 11.00 13.83
C THR A 99 5.86 12.43 13.34
N HIS A 100 4.84 13.12 12.84
CA HIS A 100 4.94 14.51 12.40
C HIS A 100 3.61 15.22 12.58
N PRO A 101 3.57 16.52 12.95
CA PRO A 101 2.32 17.25 13.14
C PRO A 101 1.41 17.18 11.91
N ASP A 102 1.96 17.43 10.72
CA ASP A 102 1.18 17.48 9.47
C ASP A 102 1.00 16.15 8.73
N ILE A 103 1.26 15.02 9.40
CA ILE A 103 1.11 13.72 8.75
C ILE A 103 -0.38 13.36 8.61
N ASN A 104 -0.78 13.05 7.37
CA ASN A 104 -2.16 12.74 7.02
C ASN A 104 -2.27 11.33 6.42
N ARG A 105 -3.37 10.63 6.73
CA ARG A 105 -3.67 9.31 6.18
C ARG A 105 -5.13 9.19 5.78
N PHE A 106 -5.38 8.44 4.72
CA PHE A 106 -6.73 8.05 4.31
C PHE A 106 -7.18 6.85 5.12
N PHE A 107 -8.41 6.88 5.63
CA PHE A 107 -8.96 5.82 6.46
C PHE A 107 -10.32 5.37 5.95
N MET A 108 -10.55 4.08 6.09
CA MET A 108 -11.84 3.44 5.87
C MET A 108 -12.08 2.43 6.99
N THR A 109 -13.34 2.12 7.28
CA THR A 109 -13.66 1.06 8.24
C THR A 109 -13.41 -0.33 7.64
N ILE A 110 -13.16 -1.36 8.47
CA ILE A 110 -13.01 -2.75 8.00
C ILE A 110 -14.25 -3.21 7.20
N PRO A 111 -15.49 -3.04 7.68
CA PRO A 111 -16.66 -3.50 6.94
C PRO A 111 -16.82 -2.82 5.57
N GLU A 112 -16.55 -1.52 5.50
CA GLU A 112 -16.61 -0.77 4.25
C GLU A 112 -15.55 -1.24 3.25
N ALA A 113 -14.29 -1.42 3.69
CA ALA A 113 -13.23 -1.91 2.83
C ALA A 113 -13.52 -3.32 2.29
N VAL A 114 -13.98 -4.23 3.15
CA VAL A 114 -14.34 -5.61 2.76
C VAL A 114 -15.52 -5.61 1.78
N GLN A 115 -16.54 -4.79 2.03
CA GLN A 115 -17.71 -4.68 1.14
C GLN A 115 -17.30 -4.21 -0.25
N LEU A 116 -16.50 -3.14 -0.33
CA LEU A 116 -16.04 -2.60 -1.60
C LEU A 116 -15.11 -3.57 -2.35
N VAL A 117 -14.24 -4.29 -1.65
CA VAL A 117 -13.40 -5.35 -2.23
C VAL A 117 -14.25 -6.46 -2.84
N LEU A 118 -15.28 -6.94 -2.13
CA LEU A 118 -16.18 -7.97 -2.65
C LEU A 118 -16.98 -7.49 -3.85
N GLN A 119 -17.44 -6.23 -3.84
CA GLN A 119 -18.13 -5.62 -4.97
C GLN A 119 -17.22 -5.46 -6.19
N ALA A 120 -16.00 -4.94 -6.01
CA ALA A 120 -14.98 -4.84 -7.05
C ALA A 120 -14.68 -6.23 -7.63
N GLY A 121 -14.43 -7.20 -6.75
CA GLY A 121 -14.25 -8.59 -7.13
C GLY A 121 -15.45 -9.15 -7.89
N SER A 122 -16.69 -8.79 -7.55
CA SER A 122 -17.90 -9.29 -8.25
C SER A 122 -18.02 -8.77 -9.68
N MET A 123 -17.65 -7.50 -9.92
CA MET A 123 -17.78 -6.82 -11.21
C MET A 123 -16.57 -6.99 -12.16
N ALA A 124 -15.48 -7.55 -11.65
CA ALA A 124 -14.26 -7.87 -12.39
C ALA A 124 -14.51 -8.72 -13.64
N LYS A 125 -13.75 -8.42 -14.69
CA LYS A 125 -13.66 -9.19 -15.94
C LYS A 125 -12.26 -9.75 -16.22
N GLY A 126 -11.29 -9.43 -15.38
CA GLY A 126 -9.89 -9.84 -15.52
C GLY A 126 -8.98 -8.64 -15.82
N GLY A 127 -7.84 -8.61 -15.13
CA GLY A 127 -6.73 -7.68 -15.37
C GLY A 127 -6.89 -6.31 -14.72
N GLU A 128 -8.06 -6.03 -14.14
CA GLU A 128 -8.34 -4.75 -13.50
C GLU A 128 -7.52 -4.56 -12.21
N ILE A 129 -7.02 -3.33 -12.04
CA ILE A 129 -6.59 -2.82 -10.74
C ILE A 129 -7.65 -1.83 -10.29
N PHE A 130 -8.49 -2.27 -9.35
CA PHE A 130 -9.48 -1.40 -8.74
C PHE A 130 -8.84 -0.47 -7.74
N VAL A 131 -9.38 0.74 -7.64
CA VAL A 131 -8.96 1.77 -6.72
C VAL A 131 -10.18 2.27 -5.97
N LEU A 132 -10.13 2.21 -4.64
CA LEU A 132 -11.24 2.62 -3.79
C LEU A 132 -11.13 4.10 -3.43
N ASP A 133 -12.25 4.81 -3.51
CA ASP A 133 -12.35 6.16 -2.96
C ASP A 133 -12.38 6.08 -1.43
N MET A 134 -11.37 6.70 -0.81
CA MET A 134 -11.17 6.72 0.63
C MET A 134 -11.72 7.99 1.29
N GLY A 135 -12.32 8.91 0.52
CA GLY A 135 -12.80 10.19 1.02
C GLY A 135 -11.68 11.12 1.44
N GLN A 136 -11.91 11.87 2.52
CA GLN A 136 -10.98 12.92 2.98
C GLN A 136 -9.87 12.36 3.87
N PRO A 137 -8.63 12.88 3.76
CA PRO A 137 -7.54 12.48 4.62
C PRO A 137 -7.76 12.97 6.06
N VAL A 138 -7.27 12.20 7.03
CA VAL A 138 -7.32 12.52 8.46
C VAL A 138 -5.91 12.85 8.96
N LYS A 139 -5.78 13.95 9.71
CA LYS A 139 -4.53 14.32 10.39
C LYS A 139 -4.31 13.43 11.60
N ILE A 140 -3.13 12.82 11.68
CA ILE A 140 -2.84 11.84 12.76
C ILE A 140 -2.74 12.53 14.12
N ALA A 141 -2.30 13.79 14.17
CA ALA A 141 -2.33 14.60 15.38
C ALA A 141 -3.77 14.81 15.88
N ASP A 142 -4.70 15.13 14.98
CA ASP A 142 -6.12 15.31 15.34
C ASP A 142 -6.73 14.00 15.84
N LEU A 143 -6.42 12.88 15.17
CA LEU A 143 -6.80 11.55 15.62
C LEU A 143 -6.27 11.21 17.02
N ALA A 144 -5.03 11.59 17.34
CA ALA A 144 -4.45 11.40 18.67
C ALA A 144 -5.22 12.21 19.72
N MET A 145 -5.46 13.50 19.46
CA MET A 145 -6.22 14.39 20.35
C MET A 145 -7.63 13.86 20.60
N ASP A 146 -8.32 13.39 19.55
CA ASP A 146 -9.67 12.86 19.67
C ASP A 146 -9.72 11.58 20.49
N LEU A 147 -8.73 10.68 20.34
CA LEU A 147 -8.66 9.46 21.15
C LEU A 147 -8.39 9.75 22.63
N ILE A 148 -7.57 10.76 22.95
CA ILE A 148 -7.35 11.22 24.32
C ILE A 148 -8.66 11.74 24.91
N ARG A 149 -9.36 12.64 24.21
CA ARG A 149 -10.67 13.19 24.63
C ARG A 149 -11.73 12.11 24.84
N LEU A 150 -11.84 11.16 23.90
CA LEU A 150 -12.76 10.04 23.98
C LEU A 150 -12.45 9.09 25.15
N SER A 151 -11.24 9.14 25.70
CA SER A 151 -10.83 8.41 26.91
C SER A 151 -11.13 9.16 28.21
N GLY A 152 -11.75 10.35 28.12
CA GLY A 152 -12.09 11.19 29.28
C GLY A 152 -10.93 12.04 29.80
N LEU A 153 -9.90 12.26 28.98
CA LEU A 153 -8.67 12.98 29.33
C LEU A 153 -8.49 14.20 28.42
N GLU A 154 -7.73 15.20 28.86
CA GLU A 154 -7.44 16.43 28.12
C GLU A 154 -6.04 16.38 27.47
N PRO A 155 -5.93 16.53 26.13
CA PRO A 155 -4.64 16.57 25.43
C PRO A 155 -3.73 17.69 25.95
N ASP A 156 -2.45 17.40 26.10
CA ASP A 156 -1.40 18.30 26.61
C ASP A 156 -1.61 18.81 28.05
N ILE A 157 -2.63 18.30 28.76
CA ILE A 157 -2.84 18.50 30.20
C ILE A 157 -2.68 17.18 30.94
N ASP A 158 -3.51 16.19 30.58
CA ASP A 158 -3.45 14.84 31.17
C ASP A 158 -2.48 13.93 30.41
N ILE A 159 -2.41 14.08 29.07
CA ILE A 159 -1.56 13.29 28.18
C ILE A 159 -0.86 14.18 27.16
N GLU A 160 0.47 14.21 27.22
CA GLU A 160 1.33 14.89 26.23
C GLU A 160 1.30 14.18 24.87
N ILE A 161 1.23 14.97 23.78
CA ILE A 161 1.51 14.49 22.43
C ILE A 161 2.97 14.79 22.06
N LYS A 162 3.77 13.75 21.88
CA LYS A 162 5.19 13.86 21.54
C LYS A 162 5.45 13.59 20.06
N TYR A 163 6.10 14.54 19.38
CA TYR A 163 6.53 14.36 18.00
C TYR A 163 7.89 13.65 17.89
N THR A 164 7.94 12.52 17.18
CA THR A 164 9.14 11.66 17.12
C THR A 164 9.95 11.79 15.82
N GLY A 165 9.47 12.54 14.84
CA GLY A 165 10.03 12.58 13.49
C GLY A 165 9.51 11.44 12.60
N LEU A 166 9.63 11.65 11.28
CA LEU A 166 9.28 10.65 10.28
C LEU A 166 10.27 9.48 10.28
N ARG A 167 9.76 8.27 10.10
CA ARG A 167 10.61 7.08 9.97
C ARG A 167 11.18 6.97 8.55
N PRO A 168 12.31 6.26 8.36
CA PRO A 168 12.86 6.02 7.02
C PRO A 168 11.83 5.40 6.06
N GLY A 169 11.59 6.06 4.92
CA GLY A 169 10.63 5.62 3.91
C GLY A 169 9.17 6.03 4.13
N GLU A 170 8.86 6.68 5.27
CA GLU A 170 7.53 7.17 5.60
C GLU A 170 7.22 8.49 4.87
N LYS A 171 6.05 8.56 4.22
CA LYS A 171 5.59 9.78 3.55
C LYS A 171 4.82 10.67 4.53
N LEU A 172 4.99 11.99 4.41
CA LEU A 172 4.14 12.96 5.12
C LEU A 172 2.69 12.88 4.63
N TYR A 173 2.52 12.78 3.31
CA TYR A 173 1.23 12.60 2.64
C TYR A 173 1.29 11.35 1.76
N GLU A 174 0.29 10.48 1.88
CA GLU A 174 0.13 9.38 0.92
C GLU A 174 -0.33 9.91 -0.44
N GLU A 175 -0.12 9.12 -1.50
CA GLU A 175 -0.60 9.48 -2.83
C GLU A 175 -2.12 9.57 -2.85
N LEU A 176 -2.65 10.58 -3.53
CA LEU A 176 -4.05 10.64 -3.87
C LEU A 176 -4.33 9.55 -4.89
N LEU A 177 -4.91 8.43 -4.42
CA LEU A 177 -5.32 7.33 -5.27
C LEU A 177 -6.15 7.80 -6.47
N MET A 178 -7.05 8.77 -6.24
CA MET A 178 -7.93 9.35 -7.26
C MET A 178 -7.24 10.28 -8.26
N ALA A 179 -5.97 10.64 -8.04
CA ALA A 179 -5.20 11.48 -8.95
C ALA A 179 -4.37 10.66 -9.96
N GLU A 180 -4.45 9.33 -9.92
CA GLU A 180 -3.77 8.46 -10.88
C GLU A 180 -4.33 8.68 -12.29
N GLU A 181 -3.43 8.95 -13.25
CA GLU A 181 -3.83 9.17 -14.64
C GLU A 181 -4.48 7.91 -15.24
N GLY A 182 -5.59 8.11 -15.95
CA GLY A 182 -6.29 7.03 -16.64
C GLY A 182 -7.20 6.19 -15.75
N LEU A 183 -7.58 6.69 -14.57
CA LEU A 183 -8.69 6.12 -13.82
C LEU A 183 -10.01 6.22 -14.59
N THR A 184 -10.77 5.13 -14.57
CA THR A 184 -12.10 5.05 -15.17
C THR A 184 -13.13 4.69 -14.11
N ALA A 185 -14.29 5.34 -14.14
CA ALA A 185 -15.36 5.07 -13.20
C ALA A 185 -16.00 3.70 -13.47
N THR A 186 -16.41 3.00 -12.42
CA THR A 186 -17.24 1.79 -12.54
C THR A 186 -18.72 2.15 -12.36
N LYS A 187 -19.58 1.12 -12.27
CA LYS A 187 -20.99 1.30 -11.88
C LYS A 187 -21.16 1.69 -10.40
N HIS A 188 -20.11 1.59 -9.60
CA HIS A 188 -20.14 1.92 -8.18
C HIS A 188 -19.33 3.20 -7.93
N GLU A 189 -19.93 4.18 -7.26
CA GLU A 189 -19.38 5.54 -7.10
C GLU A 189 -18.02 5.58 -6.39
N LYS A 190 -17.78 4.63 -5.47
CA LYS A 190 -16.51 4.52 -4.73
C LYS A 190 -15.47 3.57 -5.34
N ILE A 191 -15.72 3.01 -6.53
CA ILE A 191 -14.83 2.02 -7.15
C ILE A 191 -14.44 2.50 -8.54
N PHE A 192 -13.14 2.63 -8.76
CA PHE A 192 -12.54 3.05 -10.02
C PHE A 192 -11.61 1.95 -10.55
N VAL A 193 -11.32 1.96 -11.84
CA VAL A 193 -10.36 1.04 -12.48
C VAL A 193 -9.18 1.85 -12.98
N GLY A 194 -7.99 1.52 -12.48
CA GLY A 194 -6.72 2.08 -12.93
C GLY A 194 -6.33 1.59 -14.31
N LYS A 195 -5.47 2.36 -14.99
CA LYS A 195 -4.98 2.01 -16.33
C LYS A 195 -4.18 0.70 -16.28
N PRO A 196 -4.54 -0.31 -17.10
CA PRO A 196 -3.79 -1.56 -17.17
C PRO A 196 -2.34 -1.31 -17.61
N LEU A 197 -1.39 -2.02 -16.99
CA LEU A 197 -0.01 -2.05 -17.49
C LEU A 197 0.10 -3.11 -18.58
N TYR A 198 0.84 -2.80 -19.65
CA TYR A 198 1.24 -3.83 -20.58
C TYR A 198 2.42 -4.61 -19.99
N ILE A 199 2.11 -5.75 -19.37
CA ILE A 199 3.10 -6.69 -18.85
C ILE A 199 3.18 -7.91 -19.76
N ASP A 200 4.40 -8.28 -20.18
CA ASP A 200 4.70 -9.60 -20.74
C ASP A 200 5.07 -10.54 -19.59
N MET A 201 4.30 -11.63 -19.44
CA MET A 201 4.49 -12.56 -18.32
C MET A 201 5.79 -13.38 -18.45
N GLU A 202 6.29 -13.67 -19.66
CA GLU A 202 7.56 -14.39 -19.80
C GLU A 202 8.75 -13.51 -19.42
N GLU A 203 8.74 -12.25 -19.87
CA GLU A 203 9.74 -11.28 -19.45
C GLU A 203 9.72 -11.08 -17.93
N LEU A 204 8.52 -10.94 -17.35
CA LEU A 204 8.37 -10.82 -15.90
C LEU A 204 8.87 -12.06 -15.17
N LYS A 205 8.56 -13.28 -15.64
CA LYS A 205 9.08 -14.53 -15.04
C LYS A 205 10.60 -14.56 -15.04
N ASN A 206 11.24 -14.14 -16.13
CA ASN A 206 12.71 -14.06 -16.20
C ASN A 206 13.27 -13.06 -15.18
N GLU A 207 12.66 -11.88 -15.03
CA GLU A 207 13.08 -10.91 -14.02
C GLU A 207 12.82 -11.42 -12.58
N LEU A 208 11.73 -12.15 -12.35
CA LEU A 208 11.44 -12.79 -11.06
C LEU A 208 12.45 -13.89 -10.71
N GLN A 209 12.92 -14.68 -11.67
CA GLN A 209 13.97 -15.67 -11.45
C GLN A 209 15.29 -15.01 -11.02
N LYS A 210 15.68 -13.92 -11.71
CA LYS A 210 16.85 -13.12 -11.32
C LYS A 210 16.67 -12.51 -9.93
N LEU A 211 15.49 -11.94 -9.65
CA LEU A 211 15.15 -11.41 -8.32
C LEU A 211 15.27 -12.48 -7.23
N ARG A 212 14.89 -13.74 -7.52
CA ARG A 212 15.00 -14.84 -6.55
C ARG A 212 16.45 -15.09 -6.13
N PHE A 213 17.38 -15.03 -7.08
CA PHE A 213 18.81 -15.14 -6.78
C PHE A 213 19.35 -13.91 -6.05
N ILE A 214 18.97 -12.71 -6.51
CA ILE A 214 19.42 -11.45 -5.88
C ILE A 214 18.90 -11.31 -4.44
N ALA A 215 17.71 -11.85 -4.16
CA ALA A 215 17.13 -11.86 -2.82
C ALA A 215 17.94 -12.69 -1.79
N THR A 216 18.94 -13.48 -2.21
CA THR A 216 19.88 -14.13 -1.29
C THR A 216 21.15 -13.30 -1.03
N GLY A 217 21.28 -12.15 -1.69
CA GLY A 217 22.44 -11.25 -1.59
C GLY A 217 22.25 -10.09 -0.61
N SER A 218 22.97 -9.00 -0.87
CA SER A 218 22.94 -7.80 -0.04
C SER A 218 21.64 -7.02 -0.17
N LYS A 219 21.29 -6.27 0.87
CA LYS A 219 20.13 -5.38 0.89
C LYS A 219 20.19 -4.33 -0.21
N GLU A 220 21.37 -3.79 -0.47
CA GLU A 220 21.60 -2.75 -1.48
C GLU A 220 21.33 -3.32 -2.88
N GLY A 221 21.89 -4.49 -3.19
CA GLY A 221 21.67 -5.15 -4.48
C GLY A 221 20.20 -5.49 -4.72
N ILE A 222 19.46 -5.83 -3.67
CA ILE A 222 18.01 -6.04 -3.74
C ILE A 222 17.28 -4.74 -4.06
N ILE A 223 17.56 -3.66 -3.33
CA ILE A 223 16.90 -2.36 -3.54
C ILE A 223 17.15 -1.88 -4.97
N ASP A 224 18.39 -1.97 -5.46
CA ASP A 224 18.76 -1.57 -6.82
C ASP A 224 18.03 -2.39 -7.88
N TYR A 225 17.90 -3.70 -7.66
CA TYR A 225 17.17 -4.55 -8.60
C TYR A 225 15.65 -4.27 -8.57
N VAL A 226 15.08 -4.02 -7.40
CA VAL A 226 13.67 -3.63 -7.29
C VAL A 226 13.41 -2.28 -7.96
N LYS A 227 14.34 -1.31 -7.87
CA LYS A 227 14.25 -0.04 -8.63
C LYS A 227 14.27 -0.28 -10.15
N LYS A 228 15.07 -1.24 -10.63
CA LYS A 228 15.07 -1.63 -12.05
C LYS A 228 13.72 -2.22 -12.48
N MET A 229 13.13 -3.09 -11.66
CA MET A 229 11.83 -3.71 -11.96
C MET A 229 10.65 -2.74 -11.82
N VAL A 230 10.74 -1.78 -10.90
CA VAL A 230 9.72 -0.79 -10.62
C VAL A 230 10.35 0.60 -10.79
N PRO A 231 10.42 1.15 -12.02
CA PRO A 231 11.08 2.43 -12.27
C PRO A 231 10.46 3.62 -11.52
N THR A 232 9.21 3.49 -11.10
CA THR A 232 8.51 4.48 -10.26
C THR A 232 8.89 4.40 -8.78
N TYR A 233 9.68 3.40 -8.36
CA TYR A 233 10.21 3.30 -7.01
C TYR A 233 11.35 4.32 -6.84
N LYS A 234 11.05 5.37 -6.08
CA LYS A 234 12.03 6.36 -5.64
C LYS A 234 12.10 6.31 -4.14
N SER A 235 13.29 6.25 -3.55
CA SER A 235 13.42 6.35 -2.10
C SER A 235 12.78 7.65 -1.58
N ALA A 236 12.37 7.67 -0.31
CA ALA A 236 11.80 8.87 0.29
C ALA A 236 12.72 10.11 0.19
N ILE A 237 14.05 9.90 0.22
CA ILE A 237 15.06 10.95 0.05
C ILE A 237 15.01 11.52 -1.38
N GLU A 238 15.00 10.65 -2.40
CA GLU A 238 14.89 11.08 -3.80
C GLU A 238 13.55 11.80 -4.07
N THR A 239 12.48 11.40 -3.39
CA THR A 239 11.15 11.99 -3.55
C THR A 239 11.05 13.37 -2.89
N ALA A 240 11.66 13.56 -1.71
CA ALA A 240 11.72 14.85 -1.02
C ALA A 240 12.50 15.90 -1.83
N ALA A 241 13.66 15.53 -2.38
CA ALA A 241 14.47 16.40 -3.24
C ALA A 241 13.73 16.83 -4.52
N THR A 242 12.88 15.96 -5.06
CA THR A 242 12.06 16.31 -6.24
C THR A 242 10.96 17.30 -5.87
N ARG A 243 10.35 17.20 -4.67
CA ARG A 243 9.22 18.06 -4.26
C ARG A 243 9.65 19.47 -3.87
N GLU A 244 10.84 19.67 -3.31
CA GLU A 244 11.42 21.00 -3.06
C GLU A 244 11.63 21.80 -4.36
N GLN A 245 11.93 21.13 -5.47
CA GLN A 245 12.00 21.77 -6.79
C GLN A 245 10.64 22.19 -7.37
N TYR A 246 9.53 21.57 -6.94
CA TYR A 246 8.18 21.87 -7.44
C TYR A 246 7.39 22.85 -6.55
N LEU A 247 7.70 22.91 -5.25
CA LEU A 247 7.08 23.84 -4.30
C LEU A 247 7.91 25.13 -4.09
N GLY A 248 9.07 25.22 -4.75
CA GLY A 248 9.82 26.46 -4.93
C GLY A 248 9.26 27.31 -6.07
N ASN A 249 8.02 27.77 -5.92
CA ASN A 249 7.43 28.93 -6.59
C ASN A 249 6.12 29.31 -5.88
#